data_AF-A0A6M0HWB0-F1
#
_entry.id   AF-A0A6M0HWB0-F1
#
_cell.length_a   1.000
_cell.length_b   1.000
_cell.length_c   1.000
_cell.angle_alpha   90.00
_cell.angle_beta   90.00
_cell.angle_gamma   90.00
#
_symmetry.space_group_name_H-M   'P 1'
#
loop_
_entity.id
_entity.type
_entity.pdbx_description
1 polymer ?
#
loop_
_entity_poly.entity_id
_entity_poly.type
_entity_poly.pdbx_seq_one_letter_code
_entity_poly.pdbx_strand_id
1 'polypeptide(L)'
;MSKKPSFANLASRLSPKTTEQNAAGPIDKMEAASQAEAVVTDAIRRNRQPDGRRGILVRARPEAWKALKQVALDGERTLQDVMTEAINDILVKNGKPPVA
;
A
#
# COMPACT_ATOMS: atom_id res chain seq x y z
N MET A 1 -38.45 27.68 -17.87
CA MET A 1 -38.78 26.26 -17.60
C MET A 1 -37.49 25.44 -17.60
N SER A 2 -37.09 24.90 -16.46
CA SER A 2 -35.84 24.14 -16.29
C SER A 2 -36.05 22.68 -16.74
N LYS A 3 -35.40 22.26 -17.83
CA LYS A 3 -35.42 20.87 -18.31
C LYS A 3 -34.45 20.05 -17.45
N LYS A 4 -34.99 19.22 -16.57
CA LYS A 4 -34.21 18.31 -15.71
C LYS A 4 -33.48 17.28 -16.61
N PRO A 5 -32.17 17.03 -16.40
CA PRO A 5 -31.44 16.03 -17.17
C PRO A 5 -31.94 14.62 -16.81
N SER A 6 -32.28 13.83 -17.83
CA SER A 6 -32.76 12.45 -17.67
C SER A 6 -31.61 11.48 -17.46
N PHE A 7 -31.69 10.68 -16.40
CA PHE A 7 -30.73 9.64 -16.02
C PHE A 7 -30.81 8.37 -16.89
N ALA A 8 -31.80 8.27 -17.80
CA ALA A 8 -32.01 7.11 -18.66
C ALA A 8 -30.82 6.83 -19.61
N ASN A 9 -29.98 7.83 -19.89
CA ASN A 9 -28.84 7.70 -20.81
C ASN A 9 -27.52 7.28 -20.14
N LEU A 10 -27.53 6.95 -18.84
CA LEU A 10 -26.32 6.54 -18.12
C LEU A 10 -25.90 5.10 -18.44
N ALA A 11 -26.87 4.19 -18.61
CA ALA A 11 -26.58 2.79 -18.94
C ALA A 11 -25.84 2.65 -20.28
N SER A 12 -26.23 3.43 -21.29
CA SER A 12 -25.60 3.41 -22.61
C SER A 12 -24.19 4.00 -22.64
N ARG A 13 -23.81 4.78 -21.61
CA ARG A 13 -22.47 5.39 -21.50
C ARG A 13 -21.49 4.55 -20.68
N LEU A 14 -21.99 3.64 -19.84
CA LEU A 14 -21.19 2.81 -18.95
C LEU A 14 -20.91 1.41 -19.50
N SER A 15 -21.52 1.03 -20.62
CA SER A 15 -21.19 -0.23 -21.30
C SER A 15 -19.95 -0.03 -22.17
N PRO A 16 -18.77 -0.56 -21.79
CA PRO A 16 -17.67 -0.68 -22.74
C PRO A 16 -18.12 -1.62 -23.85
N LYS A 17 -17.96 -1.17 -25.10
CA LYS A 17 -18.08 -2.03 -26.26
C LYS A 17 -17.01 -3.12 -26.11
N THR A 18 -17.43 -4.31 -25.68
CA THR A 18 -16.61 -5.52 -25.77
C THR A 18 -16.41 -5.78 -27.26
N THR A 19 -15.29 -5.28 -27.78
CA THR A 19 -14.78 -5.65 -29.08
C THR A 19 -14.56 -7.16 -29.06
N GLU A 20 -15.06 -7.79 -30.11
CA GLU A 20 -15.05 -9.21 -30.38
C GLU A 20 -13.68 -9.85 -30.14
N GLN A 21 -13.75 -11.08 -29.63
CA GLN A 21 -12.67 -12.04 -29.61
C GLN A 21 -12.15 -12.29 -31.03
N ASN A 22 -10.83 -12.18 -31.26
CA ASN A 22 -10.02 -13.35 -31.64
C ASN A 22 -8.53 -13.04 -31.86
N ALA A 23 -7.73 -14.04 -31.48
CA ALA A 23 -6.30 -14.24 -31.78
C ALA A 23 -5.27 -13.39 -31.01
N ALA A 24 -5.17 -13.58 -29.68
CA ALA A 24 -3.96 -13.22 -28.95
C ALA A 24 -2.95 -14.38 -29.05
N GLY A 25 -1.84 -14.15 -29.74
CA GLY A 25 -0.72 -15.09 -29.80
C GLY A 25 -0.04 -15.22 -28.42
N PRO A 26 0.80 -16.25 -28.21
CA PRO A 26 1.54 -16.43 -26.95
C PRO A 26 2.48 -15.26 -26.61
N ILE A 27 2.82 -14.42 -27.60
CA ILE A 27 3.71 -13.26 -27.46
C ILE A 27 2.99 -12.07 -26.82
N ASP A 28 1.72 -11.80 -27.19
CA ASP A 28 0.95 -10.68 -26.65
C ASP A 28 0.68 -10.83 -25.15
N LYS A 29 0.55 -12.07 -24.66
CA LYS A 29 0.40 -12.37 -23.24
C LYS A 29 1.70 -12.17 -22.45
N MET A 30 2.86 -12.47 -23.04
CA MET A 30 4.16 -12.20 -22.42
C MET A 30 4.46 -10.71 -22.38
N GLU A 31 4.10 -9.96 -23.42
CA GLU A 31 4.29 -8.51 -23.45
C GLU A 31 3.35 -7.80 -22.48
N ALA A 32 2.08 -8.22 -22.39
CA ALA A 32 1.14 -7.72 -21.38
C ALA A 32 1.59 -8.05 -19.93
N ALA A 33 2.16 -9.24 -19.69
CA ALA A 33 2.70 -9.61 -18.39
C ALA A 33 3.94 -8.77 -18.03
N SER A 34 4.85 -8.54 -18.99
CA SER A 34 6.03 -7.72 -18.78
C SER A 34 5.69 -6.24 -18.55
N GLN A 35 4.68 -5.71 -19.24
CA GLN A 35 4.19 -4.35 -19.01
C GLN A 35 3.48 -4.23 -17.66
N ALA A 36 2.72 -5.25 -17.23
CA ALA A 36 2.11 -5.27 -15.90
C ALA A 36 3.17 -5.29 -14.78
N GLU A 37 4.25 -6.03 -14.94
CA GLU A 37 5.36 -6.08 -13.97
C GLU A 37 6.15 -4.75 -13.90
N ALA A 38 6.34 -4.10 -15.04
CA ALA A 38 6.95 -2.77 -15.12
C ALA A 38 6.09 -1.69 -14.42
N VAL A 39 4.76 -1.74 -14.58
CA VAL A 39 3.84 -0.79 -13.93
C VAL A 39 3.79 -1.01 -12.42
N VAL A 40 3.81 -2.27 -11.95
CA VAL A 40 3.82 -2.59 -10.51
C VAL A 40 5.12 -2.12 -9.86
N THR A 41 6.28 -2.32 -10.49
CA THR A 41 7.57 -1.89 -9.94
C THR A 41 7.73 -0.37 -9.90
N ASP A 42 7.19 0.36 -10.90
CA ASP A 42 7.18 1.82 -10.89
C ASP A 42 6.22 2.38 -9.82
N ALA A 43 5.03 1.79 -9.66
CA ALA A 43 4.10 2.16 -8.61
C ALA A 43 4.69 1.96 -7.19
N ILE A 44 5.46 0.90 -6.98
CA ILE A 44 6.19 0.65 -5.72
C ILE A 44 7.27 1.71 -5.48
N ARG A 45 7.95 2.18 -6.53
CA ARG A 45 8.97 3.25 -6.42
C ARG A 45 8.35 4.62 -6.13
N ARG A 46 7.21 4.93 -6.74
CA ARG A 46 6.48 6.19 -6.54
C ARG A 46 5.80 6.31 -5.18
N ASN A 47 5.55 5.18 -4.49
CA ASN A 47 4.97 5.16 -3.14
C ASN A 47 6.02 5.32 -2.01
N ARG A 48 7.28 5.66 -2.35
CA ARG A 48 8.27 6.03 -1.34
C ARG A 48 7.92 7.44 -0.83
N GLN A 49 7.57 7.54 0.46
CA GLN A 49 7.32 8.83 1.11
C GLN A 49 8.50 9.79 0.87
N PRO A 50 8.26 11.04 0.43
CA PRO A 50 9.32 11.97 0.06
C PRO A 50 10.11 12.54 1.25
N ASP A 51 9.70 12.23 2.48
CA ASP A 51 10.29 12.74 3.73
C ASP A 51 11.63 12.09 4.12
N GLY A 52 12.28 11.35 3.21
CA GLY A 52 13.57 10.68 3.46
C GLY A 52 13.56 9.54 4.49
N ARG A 53 12.44 9.34 5.19
CA ARG A 53 12.24 8.27 6.18
C ARG A 53 12.22 6.89 5.50
N ARG A 54 12.90 5.93 6.13
CA ARG A 54 12.95 4.52 5.66
C ARG A 54 12.10 3.66 6.56
N GLY A 55 11.22 2.86 5.96
CA GLY A 55 10.44 1.84 6.67
C GLY A 55 11.27 0.57 6.92
N ILE A 56 11.01 -0.10 8.03
CA ILE A 56 11.55 -1.43 8.34
C ILE A 56 10.38 -2.42 8.28
N LEU A 57 10.49 -3.45 7.44
CA LEU A 57 9.53 -4.54 7.43
C LEU A 57 9.95 -5.60 8.46
N VAL A 58 9.16 -5.79 9.50
CA VAL A 58 9.41 -6.78 10.56
C VAL A 58 8.40 -7.92 10.47
N ARG A 59 8.91 -9.16 10.43
CA ARG A 59 8.07 -10.37 10.54
C ARG A 59 8.05 -10.83 11.99
N ALA A 60 6.97 -10.47 12.71
CA ALA A 60 6.76 -10.92 14.07
C ALA A 60 5.89 -12.20 14.11
N ARG A 61 6.03 -12.99 15.17
CA ARG A 61 5.07 -14.06 15.48
C ARG A 61 3.70 -13.44 15.78
N PRO A 62 2.57 -14.14 15.49
CA PRO A 62 1.23 -13.59 15.71
C PRO A 62 0.97 -13.15 17.16
N GLU A 63 1.50 -13.91 18.13
CA GLU A 63 1.39 -13.60 19.56
C GLU A 63 2.13 -12.31 19.93
N ALA A 64 3.36 -12.15 19.44
CA ALA A 64 4.15 -10.94 19.64
C ALA A 64 3.48 -9.72 19.01
N TRP A 65 2.87 -9.89 17.83
CA TRP A 65 2.12 -8.82 17.17
C TRP A 65 0.89 -8.39 17.98
N LYS A 66 0.16 -9.35 18.56
CA LYS A 66 -0.97 -9.06 19.44
C LYS A 66 -0.52 -8.33 20.71
N ALA A 67 0.55 -8.81 21.35
CA ALA A 67 1.09 -8.19 22.55
C ALA A 67 1.53 -6.73 22.29
N LEU A 68 2.24 -6.48 21.19
CA LEU A 68 2.66 -5.12 20.81
C LEU A 68 1.47 -4.18 20.58
N LYS A 69 0.40 -4.67 19.92
CA LYS A 69 -0.83 -3.89 19.75
C LYS A 69 -1.52 -3.61 21.07
N GLN A 70 -1.54 -4.58 21.99
CA GLN A 70 -2.14 -4.39 23.29
C GLN A 70 -1.41 -3.30 24.08
N VAL A 71 -0.07 -3.32 24.09
CA VAL A 71 0.75 -2.26 24.72
C VAL A 71 0.43 -0.87 24.12
N ALA A 72 0.26 -0.79 22.80
CA ALA A 72 -0.11 0.46 22.15
C ALA A 72 -1.51 0.95 22.58
N LEU A 73 -2.49 0.04 22.67
CA LEU A 73 -3.84 0.36 23.13
C LEU A 73 -3.87 0.78 24.60
N ASP A 74 -3.18 0.05 25.47
CA ASP A 74 -3.12 0.33 26.91
C ASP A 74 -2.49 1.71 27.20
N GLY A 75 -1.54 2.13 26.36
CA GLY A 75 -0.89 3.44 26.45
C GLY A 75 -1.55 4.57 25.67
N GLU A 76 -2.68 4.32 24.99
CA GLU A 76 -3.33 5.26 24.06
C GLU A 76 -2.36 5.85 23.02
N ARG A 77 -1.38 5.05 22.58
CA ARG A 77 -0.31 5.46 21.64
C ARG A 77 -0.40 4.70 20.33
N THR A 78 0.27 5.22 19.30
CA THR A 78 0.38 4.46 18.07
C THR A 78 1.38 3.31 18.25
N LEU A 79 1.19 2.23 17.47
CA LEU A 79 2.15 1.13 17.43
C LEU A 79 3.55 1.63 17.00
N GLN A 80 3.61 2.66 16.17
CA GLN A 80 4.86 3.26 15.74
C GLN A 80 5.62 3.92 16.91
N ASP A 81 4.91 4.57 17.84
CA ASP A 81 5.53 5.20 19.01
C ASP A 81 6.12 4.14 19.93
N VAL A 82 5.35 3.08 20.22
CA VAL A 82 5.82 1.94 21.04
C VAL A 82 7.06 1.29 20.41
N MET A 83 7.07 1.10 19.10
CA MET A 83 8.23 0.56 18.39
C MET A 83 9.43 1.51 18.41
N THR A 84 9.20 2.82 18.33
CA THR A 84 10.26 3.83 18.40
C THR A 84 10.89 3.87 19.77
N GLU A 85 10.09 3.80 20.83
CA GLU A 85 10.54 3.67 22.22
C GLU A 85 11.40 2.41 22.42
N ALA A 86 10.91 1.25 21.96
CA ALA A 86 11.66 0.00 22.03
C ALA A 86 13.00 0.05 21.28
N ILE A 87 13.05 0.72 20.12
CA ILE A 87 14.29 0.93 19.36
C ILE A 87 15.23 1.85 20.14
N ASN A 88 14.73 2.95 20.69
CA ASN A 88 15.51 3.89 21.48
C ASN A 88 16.13 3.23 22.71
N ASP A 89 15.36 2.42 23.44
CA ASP A 89 15.86 1.64 24.58
C ASP A 89 17.03 0.74 24.20
N ILE A 90 16.93 0.07 23.05
CA ILE A 90 18.01 -0.80 22.55
C ILE A 90 19.23 0.05 22.17
N LEU A 91 19.06 1.19 21.51
CA LEU A 91 20.17 2.06 21.12
C LEU A 91 20.89 2.64 22.34
N VAL A 92 20.15 3.17 23.30
CA VAL A 92 20.69 3.74 24.55
C VAL A 92 21.43 2.67 25.35
N LYS A 93 20.87 1.45 25.48
CA LYS A 93 21.56 0.31 26.12
C LYS A 93 22.90 -0.04 25.46
N ASN A 94 23.06 0.26 24.18
CA ASN A 94 24.28 0.04 23.41
C ASN A 94 25.14 1.30 23.23
N GLY A 95 24.86 2.38 23.97
CA GLY A 95 25.61 3.64 23.93
C GLY A 95 25.45 4.43 22.63
N LYS A 96 24.39 4.17 21.85
CA LYS A 96 24.06 4.89 20.62
C LYS A 96 23.02 5.99 20.89
N PRO A 97 23.06 7.12 20.14
CA PRO A 97 22.04 8.14 20.26
C PRO A 97 20.65 7.59 19.85
N PRO A 98 19.56 8.07 20.47
CA PRO A 98 18.20 7.68 20.11
C PRO A 98 17.82 8.15 18.69
N VAL A 99 16.81 7.51 18.09
CA VAL A 99 16.31 7.81 16.73
C VAL A 99 15.42 9.05 16.70
N ALA A 100 14.87 9.45 17.86
CA ALA A 100 13.97 10.58 18.03
C ALA A 100 14.48 11.52 19.12
#